data_AF-A0A0S4KXS5-F1
#
_entry.id   AF-A0A0S4KXS5-F1
#
_cell.length_a   1.000
_cell.length_b   1.000
_cell.length_c   1.000
_cell.angle_alpha   90.00
_cell.angle_beta   90.00
_cell.angle_gamma   90.00
#
_symmetry.space_group_name_H-M   'P 1'
#
loop_
_entity.id
_entity.type
_entity.pdbx_description
1 polymer ?
#
loop_
_entity_poly.entity_id
_entity_poly.type
_entity_poly.pdbx_seq_one_letter_code
_entity_poly.pdbx_strand_id
1 'polypeptide(L)'
;MSEHTQHQPTVSDDPKARDLLRKAFEATARWPKDFAGFTANLTVNVNGKEIVGSVMVKSPREVSVQLGDADTQKWAQEQLGMIAVHRGPRSFEESDGKYLLTMEEDGHPMGTKLVIHGSNSFYRIKDNRITQINRSMAHPGMAPFAFTINVEDGAVTQDGKNLTTKYTVYYYSPTDGKLNNVESFTDTHVRVGSSDLPATRRIISFENGTVVVKSLTFKNHTLI
;
A
#
# COMPACT_ATOMS: atom_id res chain seq x y z
N MET A 1 -23.24 31.38 19.73
CA MET A 1 -23.40 29.92 19.61
C MET A 1 -23.46 29.63 18.13
N SER A 2 -22.37 29.18 17.53
CA SER A 2 -22.32 28.88 16.10
C SER A 2 -22.76 27.43 15.92
N GLU A 3 -23.96 27.24 15.38
CA GLU A 3 -24.48 25.92 15.02
C GLU A 3 -23.60 25.36 13.90
N HIS A 4 -22.85 24.31 14.22
CA HIS A 4 -22.24 23.46 13.21
C HIS A 4 -23.35 22.65 12.54
N THR A 5 -23.87 23.16 11.43
CA THR A 5 -24.70 22.36 10.52
C THR A 5 -23.83 21.24 9.96
N GLN A 6 -23.98 20.03 10.51
CA GLN A 6 -23.44 18.82 9.89
C GLN A 6 -24.06 18.71 8.50
N HIS A 7 -23.24 18.88 7.48
CA HIS A 7 -23.61 18.56 6.11
C HIS A 7 -23.78 17.04 6.05
N GLN A 8 -25.01 16.55 6.18
CA GLN A 8 -25.32 15.15 5.87
C GLN A 8 -24.97 14.94 4.39
N PRO A 9 -24.08 13.99 4.05
CA PRO A 9 -23.84 13.67 2.65
C PRO A 9 -25.17 13.20 2.05
N THR A 10 -25.60 13.84 0.96
CA THR A 10 -26.76 13.47 0.15
C THR A 10 -26.57 12.14 -0.61
N VAL A 11 -25.51 11.40 -0.28
CA VAL A 11 -25.07 10.20 -0.96
C VAL A 11 -25.46 8.99 -0.13
N SER A 12 -26.26 8.10 -0.72
CA SER A 12 -26.57 6.80 -0.14
C SER A 12 -25.48 5.80 -0.47
N ASP A 13 -25.26 4.86 0.45
CA ASP A 13 -24.40 3.71 0.20
C ASP A 13 -24.98 2.81 -0.89
N ASP A 14 -24.13 2.37 -1.83
CA ASP A 14 -24.48 1.44 -2.89
C ASP A 14 -24.08 0.00 -2.49
N PRO A 15 -25.06 -0.91 -2.29
CA PRO A 15 -24.79 -2.30 -1.91
C PRO A 15 -23.92 -3.06 -2.92
N LYS A 16 -24.01 -2.73 -4.23
CA LYS A 16 -23.19 -3.37 -5.27
C LYS A 16 -21.75 -2.89 -5.20
N ALA A 17 -21.54 -1.58 -5.02
CA ALA A 17 -20.20 -1.03 -4.82
C ALA A 17 -19.53 -1.64 -3.58
N ARG A 18 -20.29 -1.80 -2.49
CA ARG A 18 -19.84 -2.46 -1.26
C ARG A 18 -19.47 -3.92 -1.46
N ASP A 19 -20.31 -4.70 -2.13
CA ASP A 19 -20.03 -6.10 -2.42
C ASP A 19 -18.78 -6.26 -3.31
N LEU A 20 -18.63 -5.41 -4.33
CA LEU A 20 -17.47 -5.44 -5.21
C LEU A 20 -16.17 -5.14 -4.45
N LEU A 21 -16.15 -4.10 -3.60
CA LEU A 21 -14.97 -3.77 -2.81
C LEU A 21 -14.68 -4.83 -1.74
N ARG A 22 -15.72 -5.37 -1.09
CA ARG A 22 -15.58 -6.45 -0.12
C ARG A 22 -14.94 -7.68 -0.75
N LYS A 23 -15.42 -8.12 -1.91
CA LYS A 23 -14.83 -9.25 -2.65
C LYS A 23 -13.36 -8.99 -3.00
N ALA A 24 -13.03 -7.80 -3.50
CA ALA A 24 -11.64 -7.45 -3.79
C ALA A 24 -10.76 -7.40 -2.54
N PHE A 25 -11.30 -6.88 -1.44
CA PHE A 25 -10.64 -6.85 -0.15
C PHE A 25 -10.36 -8.28 0.35
N GLU A 26 -11.36 -9.15 0.39
CA GLU A 26 -11.25 -10.53 0.87
C GLU A 26 -10.37 -11.40 -0.02
N ALA A 27 -10.33 -11.12 -1.32
CA ALA A 27 -9.44 -11.78 -2.25
C ALA A 27 -7.98 -11.33 -2.08
N THR A 28 -7.70 -10.19 -1.45
CA THR A 28 -6.32 -9.69 -1.25
C THR A 28 -5.61 -10.48 -0.14
N ALA A 29 -4.42 -10.98 -0.44
CA ALA A 29 -3.58 -11.69 0.51
C ALA A 29 -3.17 -10.76 1.66
N ARG A 30 -3.31 -11.22 2.91
CA ARG A 30 -2.84 -10.56 4.12
C ARG A 30 -2.20 -11.60 5.03
N TRP A 31 -1.39 -11.14 5.96
CA TRP A 31 -0.89 -11.99 7.03
C TRP A 31 -2.05 -12.46 7.92
N PRO A 32 -1.94 -13.65 8.51
CA PRO A 32 -2.95 -14.23 9.39
C PRO A 32 -3.34 -13.33 10.56
N LYS A 33 -4.53 -13.57 11.14
CA LYS A 33 -5.04 -12.80 12.29
C LYS A 33 -4.15 -12.93 13.53
N ASP A 34 -3.53 -14.09 13.70
CA ASP A 34 -2.60 -14.45 14.76
C ASP A 34 -1.13 -14.15 14.41
N PHE A 35 -0.88 -13.39 13.33
CA PHE A 35 0.47 -13.00 12.96
C PHE A 35 1.14 -12.14 14.05
N ALA A 36 2.13 -12.71 14.73
CA ALA A 36 2.88 -12.03 15.78
C ALA A 36 4.13 -11.30 15.27
N GLY A 37 4.55 -11.56 14.03
CA GLY A 37 5.66 -10.87 13.38
C GLY A 37 6.66 -11.81 12.73
N PHE A 38 7.71 -11.22 12.18
CA PHE A 38 8.88 -11.95 11.69
C PHE A 38 10.17 -11.18 11.94
N THR A 39 11.28 -11.91 11.98
CA THR A 39 12.63 -11.39 11.85
C THR A 39 13.28 -11.88 10.56
N ALA A 40 14.25 -11.13 10.05
CA ALA A 40 15.06 -11.55 8.91
C ALA A 40 16.41 -10.82 8.90
N ASN A 41 17.37 -11.39 8.18
CA ASN A 41 18.55 -10.67 7.73
C ASN A 41 18.13 -9.73 6.59
N LEU A 42 18.60 -8.49 6.61
CA LEU A 42 18.29 -7.47 5.61
C LEU A 42 19.57 -7.03 4.90
N THR A 43 19.54 -7.03 3.57
CA THR A 43 20.48 -6.29 2.73
C THR A 43 19.73 -5.16 2.04
N VAL A 44 20.21 -3.94 2.24
CA VAL A 44 19.77 -2.75 1.50
C VAL A 44 20.81 -2.41 0.44
N ASN A 45 20.37 -2.20 -0.79
CA ASN A 45 21.21 -1.72 -1.88
C ASN A 45 20.70 -0.35 -2.35
N VAL A 46 21.57 0.64 -2.42
CA VAL A 46 21.29 1.98 -2.97
C VAL A 46 22.29 2.25 -4.10
N ASN A 47 21.82 2.23 -5.35
CA ASN A 47 22.66 2.42 -6.54
C ASN A 47 23.95 1.58 -6.54
N GLY A 48 23.85 0.31 -6.11
CA GLY A 48 24.98 -0.62 -6.07
C GLY A 48 25.74 -0.65 -4.74
N LYS A 49 25.54 0.33 -3.84
CA LYS A 49 26.14 0.30 -2.49
C LYS A 49 25.29 -0.53 -1.55
N GLU A 50 25.88 -1.56 -0.97
CA GLU A 50 25.18 -2.47 -0.05
C GLU A 50 25.45 -2.15 1.43
N ILE A 51 24.40 -2.32 2.23
CA ILE A 51 24.41 -2.18 3.68
C ILE A 51 23.62 -3.37 4.23
N VAL A 52 24.23 -4.10 5.17
CA VAL A 52 23.65 -5.33 5.73
C VAL A 52 23.31 -5.13 7.19
N GLY A 53 22.24 -5.79 7.64
CA GLY A 53 21.84 -5.83 9.03
C GLY A 53 20.64 -6.73 9.24
N SER A 54 19.73 -6.34 10.13
CA SER A 54 18.57 -7.16 10.49
C SER A 54 17.31 -6.34 10.66
N VAL A 55 16.18 -7.04 10.63
CA VAL A 55 14.84 -6.46 10.77
C VAL A 55 14.00 -7.31 11.72
N MET A 56 13.11 -6.63 12.44
CA MET A 56 11.94 -7.21 13.10
C MET A 56 10.69 -6.43 12.67
N VAL A 57 9.66 -7.13 12.20
CA VAL A 57 8.36 -6.56 11.86
C VAL A 57 7.28 -7.31 12.61
N LYS A 58 6.59 -6.64 13.53
CA LYS A 58 5.43 -7.22 14.24
C LYS A 58 4.13 -6.57 13.80
N SER A 59 4.15 -5.25 13.62
CA SER A 59 3.01 -4.46 13.18
C SER A 59 3.47 -3.21 12.44
N PRO A 60 2.57 -2.46 11.80
CA PRO A 60 2.91 -1.16 11.20
C PRO A 60 3.59 -0.17 12.15
N ARG A 61 3.32 -0.29 13.47
CA ARG A 61 3.86 0.59 14.51
C ARG A 61 5.06 -0.01 15.24
N GLU A 62 5.36 -1.28 15.00
CA GLU A 62 6.44 -2.02 15.67
C GLU A 62 7.31 -2.66 14.59
N VAL A 63 8.12 -1.80 13.97
CA VAL A 63 9.15 -2.14 13.00
C VAL A 63 10.49 -1.68 13.55
N SER A 64 11.46 -2.58 13.61
CA SER A 64 12.84 -2.28 13.97
C SER A 64 13.76 -2.69 12.83
N VAL A 65 14.63 -1.79 12.42
CA VAL A 65 15.71 -2.05 11.46
C VAL A 65 17.02 -1.69 12.13
N GLN A 66 18.02 -2.55 11.99
CA GLN A 66 19.37 -2.33 12.50
C GLN A 66 20.33 -2.29 11.32
N LEU A 67 20.82 -1.10 10.96
CA LEU A 67 21.81 -0.89 9.90
C LEU A 67 22.89 0.10 10.38
N GLY A 68 24.08 0.02 9.78
CA GLY A 68 25.19 0.92 10.11
C GLY A 68 25.06 2.35 9.55
N ASP A 69 23.95 2.68 8.90
CA ASP A 69 23.68 3.97 8.26
C ASP A 69 22.29 4.47 8.64
N ALA A 70 22.21 5.63 9.31
CA ALA A 70 20.99 6.12 9.94
C ALA A 70 19.89 6.50 8.92
N ASP A 71 20.27 7.12 7.81
CA ASP A 71 19.33 7.54 6.77
C ASP A 71 18.75 6.33 6.04
N THR A 72 19.59 5.35 5.68
CA THR A 72 19.16 4.09 5.09
C THR A 72 18.30 3.28 6.05
N GLN A 73 18.65 3.26 7.34
CA GLN A 73 17.85 2.61 8.38
C GLN A 73 16.45 3.21 8.46
N LYS A 74 16.35 4.53 8.55
CA LYS A 74 15.07 5.24 8.60
C LYS A 74 14.23 4.94 7.35
N TRP A 75 14.82 5.05 6.17
CA TRP A 75 14.14 4.75 4.91
C TRP A 75 13.65 3.28 4.86
N ALA A 76 14.49 2.32 5.22
CA ALA A 76 14.11 0.90 5.22
C ALA A 76 12.96 0.64 6.22
N GLN A 77 13.02 1.26 7.39
CA GLN A 77 11.97 1.16 8.41
C GLN A 77 10.63 1.73 7.91
N GLU A 78 10.64 2.87 7.21
CA GLU A 78 9.45 3.45 6.58
C GLU A 78 8.86 2.51 5.52
N GLN A 79 9.70 1.92 4.65
CA GLN A 79 9.25 0.96 3.63
C GLN A 79 8.62 -0.29 4.24
N LEU A 80 9.22 -0.82 5.31
CA LEU A 80 8.70 -1.98 6.04
C LEU A 80 7.40 -1.66 6.78
N GLY A 81 7.30 -0.45 7.35
CA GLY A 81 6.06 0.07 7.92
C GLY A 81 4.94 0.10 6.89
N MET A 82 5.22 0.60 5.67
CA MET A 82 4.25 0.59 4.57
C MET A 82 3.82 -0.83 4.18
N ILE A 83 4.77 -1.77 4.04
CA ILE A 83 4.43 -3.19 3.79
C ILE A 83 3.49 -3.70 4.87
N ALA A 84 3.85 -3.51 6.14
CA ALA A 84 3.04 -3.96 7.26
C ALA A 84 1.63 -3.32 7.27
N VAL A 85 1.49 -2.03 6.91
CA VAL A 85 0.18 -1.38 6.79
C VAL A 85 -0.71 -2.13 5.81
N HIS A 86 -0.18 -2.53 4.64
CA HIS A 86 -0.96 -3.17 3.59
C HIS A 86 -1.16 -4.67 3.78
N ARG A 87 -0.20 -5.34 4.42
CA ARG A 87 -0.18 -6.80 4.58
C ARG A 87 -0.72 -7.27 5.92
N GLY A 88 -0.67 -6.43 6.95
CA GLY A 88 -1.12 -6.80 8.29
C GLY A 88 -2.61 -7.20 8.35
N PRO A 89 -2.99 -7.99 9.36
CA PRO A 89 -4.37 -8.42 9.54
C PRO A 89 -5.29 -7.23 9.83
N ARG A 90 -6.44 -7.20 9.14
CA ARG A 90 -7.53 -6.23 9.38
C ARG A 90 -8.82 -6.69 8.71
N SER A 91 -9.97 -6.24 9.23
CA SER A 91 -11.28 -6.49 8.60
C SER A 91 -11.59 -5.46 7.51
N PHE A 92 -12.57 -5.79 6.66
CA PHE A 92 -13.10 -4.85 5.67
C PHE A 92 -13.78 -3.68 6.37
N GLU A 93 -14.57 -3.97 7.41
CA GLU A 93 -15.33 -3.01 8.21
C GLU A 93 -14.45 -1.93 8.85
N GLU A 94 -13.30 -2.31 9.41
CA GLU A 94 -12.35 -1.36 10.02
C GLU A 94 -11.58 -0.54 8.97
N SER A 95 -11.51 -1.04 7.74
CA SER A 95 -10.77 -0.46 6.63
C SER A 95 -11.66 0.45 5.78
N ASP A 96 -11.93 0.06 4.53
CA ASP A 96 -12.71 0.86 3.58
C ASP A 96 -14.21 0.65 3.76
N GLY A 97 -14.62 -0.41 4.45
CA GLY A 97 -16.02 -0.75 4.72
C GLY A 97 -16.73 0.23 5.66
N LYS A 98 -16.01 1.04 6.42
CA LYS A 98 -16.60 2.10 7.26
C LYS A 98 -17.12 3.31 6.48
N TYR A 99 -16.74 3.45 5.21
CA TYR A 99 -17.12 4.57 4.37
C TYR A 99 -18.38 4.26 3.55
N LEU A 100 -19.06 5.31 3.09
CA LEU A 100 -20.10 5.19 2.08
C LEU A 100 -19.44 4.97 0.73
N LEU A 101 -20.02 4.07 -0.08
CA LEU A 101 -19.46 3.63 -1.35
C LEU A 101 -20.46 3.89 -2.47
N THR A 102 -19.98 4.45 -3.58
CA THR A 102 -20.74 4.53 -4.83
C THR A 102 -19.87 4.04 -5.98
N MET A 103 -20.47 3.67 -7.11
CA MET A 103 -19.71 3.22 -8.27
C MET A 103 -20.13 3.90 -9.57
N GLU A 104 -19.22 3.89 -10.54
CA GLU A 104 -19.38 4.42 -11.89
C GLU A 104 -18.78 3.41 -12.88
N GLU A 105 -19.57 3.03 -13.89
CA GLU A 105 -19.15 2.13 -14.97
C GLU A 105 -18.84 2.95 -16.23
N ASP A 106 -17.60 3.42 -16.32
CA ASP A 106 -17.11 4.30 -17.40
C ASP A 106 -16.38 3.55 -18.53
N GLY A 107 -16.39 2.21 -18.49
CA GLY A 107 -15.70 1.36 -19.48
C GLY A 107 -14.17 1.44 -19.44
N HIS A 108 -13.59 2.03 -18.39
CA HIS A 108 -12.14 2.20 -18.29
C HIS A 108 -11.42 0.84 -18.22
N PRO A 109 -10.26 0.66 -18.86
CA PRO A 109 -9.56 -0.63 -18.95
C PRO A 109 -9.13 -1.22 -17.59
N MET A 110 -8.96 -0.35 -16.59
CA MET A 110 -8.65 -0.71 -15.20
C MET A 110 -9.88 -1.18 -14.41
N GLY A 111 -11.10 -1.08 -14.94
CA GLY A 111 -12.32 -1.57 -14.32
C GLY A 111 -13.19 -0.50 -13.65
N THR A 112 -14.27 -0.96 -13.02
CA THR A 112 -15.33 -0.17 -12.40
C THR A 112 -14.75 0.75 -11.34
N LYS A 113 -15.09 2.04 -11.42
CA LYS A 113 -14.63 3.06 -10.48
C LYS A 113 -15.53 3.08 -9.26
N LEU A 114 -14.93 2.95 -8.08
CA LEU A 114 -15.61 3.02 -6.79
C LEU A 114 -15.14 4.27 -6.05
N VAL A 115 -16.07 5.16 -5.72
CA VAL A 115 -15.79 6.36 -4.92
C VAL A 115 -15.98 6.02 -3.44
N ILE A 116 -14.98 6.34 -2.63
CA ILE A 116 -14.97 6.10 -1.19
C ILE A 116 -15.15 7.44 -0.47
N HIS A 117 -16.39 7.71 -0.06
CA HIS A 117 -16.78 9.01 0.49
C HIS A 117 -16.20 9.19 1.89
N GLY A 118 -15.65 10.38 2.17
CA GLY A 118 -15.00 10.70 3.44
C GLY A 118 -13.52 10.31 3.53
N SER A 119 -12.98 9.59 2.54
CA SER A 119 -11.53 9.29 2.46
C SER A 119 -10.82 10.02 1.31
N ASN A 120 -11.53 10.87 0.56
CA ASN A 120 -11.04 11.55 -0.65
C ASN A 120 -10.30 10.58 -1.60
N SER A 121 -10.88 9.40 -1.80
CA SER A 121 -10.28 8.32 -2.58
C SER A 121 -11.29 7.75 -3.57
N PHE A 122 -10.78 7.24 -4.69
CA PHE A 122 -11.52 6.29 -5.51
C PHE A 122 -10.61 5.13 -5.88
N TYR A 123 -11.17 3.93 -6.01
CA TYR A 123 -10.47 2.76 -6.50
C TYR A 123 -11.04 2.35 -7.85
N ARG A 124 -10.26 1.60 -8.63
CA ARG A 124 -10.80 0.81 -9.74
C ARG A 124 -10.68 -0.66 -9.41
N ILE A 125 -11.75 -1.39 -9.67
CA ILE A 125 -11.85 -2.83 -9.40
C ILE A 125 -12.10 -3.58 -10.70
N LYS A 126 -11.33 -4.64 -10.91
CA LYS A 126 -11.49 -5.58 -12.02
C LYS A 126 -11.15 -6.98 -11.54
N ASP A 127 -11.93 -7.99 -11.91
CA ASP A 127 -11.67 -9.40 -11.59
C ASP A 127 -11.41 -9.67 -10.09
N ASN A 128 -12.22 -9.06 -9.21
CA ASN A 128 -12.05 -9.10 -7.75
C ASN A 128 -10.67 -8.63 -7.27
N ARG A 129 -10.06 -7.67 -7.96
CA ARG A 129 -8.79 -7.04 -7.60
C ARG A 129 -8.91 -5.53 -7.65
N ILE A 130 -8.32 -4.87 -6.66
CA ILE A 130 -8.03 -3.44 -6.76
C ILE A 130 -6.91 -3.28 -7.77
N THR A 131 -7.15 -2.52 -8.83
CA THR A 131 -6.21 -2.34 -9.93
C THR A 131 -5.68 -0.90 -10.00
N GLN A 132 -6.42 0.05 -9.46
CA GLN A 132 -5.99 1.43 -9.29
C GLN A 132 -6.48 1.98 -7.96
N ILE A 133 -5.63 2.75 -7.30
CA ILE A 133 -5.96 3.48 -6.08
C ILE A 133 -5.64 4.94 -6.31
N ASN A 134 -6.61 5.81 -6.07
CA ASN A 134 -6.41 7.25 -6.07
C ASN A 134 -6.73 7.81 -4.69
N ARG A 135 -5.94 8.78 -4.24
CA ARG A 135 -6.20 9.51 -3.01
C ARG A 135 -5.64 10.92 -3.08
N SER A 136 -6.41 11.87 -2.58
CA SER A 136 -5.96 13.23 -2.31
C SER A 136 -6.01 13.49 -0.81
N MET A 137 -4.93 13.99 -0.24
CA MET A 137 -4.83 14.35 1.18
C MET A 137 -4.57 15.84 1.34
N ALA A 138 -5.35 16.45 2.22
CA ALA A 138 -5.14 17.79 2.74
C ALA A 138 -5.23 17.70 4.26
N HIS A 139 -4.13 18.02 4.96
CA HIS A 139 -4.09 18.07 6.41
C HIS A 139 -3.55 19.43 6.85
N PRO A 140 -4.14 20.08 7.86
CA PRO A 140 -3.60 21.34 8.39
C PRO A 140 -2.12 21.18 8.76
N GLY A 141 -1.27 22.09 8.28
CA GLY A 141 0.18 22.05 8.54
C GLY A 141 0.99 21.14 7.62
N MET A 142 0.39 20.46 6.64
CA MET A 142 1.11 19.78 5.55
C MET A 142 0.68 20.31 4.18
N ALA A 143 1.63 20.35 3.24
CA ALA A 143 1.31 20.61 1.85
C ALA A 143 0.33 19.54 1.32
N PRO A 144 -0.77 19.93 0.66
CA PRO A 144 -1.67 18.98 0.03
C PRO A 144 -0.92 18.10 -0.98
N PHE A 145 -1.19 16.81 -0.97
CA PHE A 145 -0.61 15.90 -1.95
C PHE A 145 -1.65 14.89 -2.42
N ALA A 146 -1.54 14.50 -3.68
CA ALA A 146 -2.34 13.45 -4.26
C ALA A 146 -1.44 12.37 -4.87
N PHE A 147 -1.97 11.16 -4.93
CA PHE A 147 -1.30 10.08 -5.63
C PHE A 147 -2.29 9.14 -6.31
N THR A 148 -1.78 8.49 -7.36
CA THR A 148 -2.41 7.35 -8.01
C THR A 148 -1.45 6.18 -7.99
N ILE A 149 -1.91 5.02 -7.53
CA ILE A 149 -1.22 3.74 -7.62
C ILE A 149 -1.87 2.93 -8.72
N ASN A 150 -1.09 2.51 -9.71
CA ASN A 150 -1.51 1.52 -10.70
C ASN A 150 -0.90 0.17 -10.33
N VAL A 151 -1.75 -0.85 -10.14
CA VAL A 151 -1.30 -2.23 -9.96
C VAL A 151 -1.10 -2.83 -11.34
N GLU A 152 0.14 -3.19 -11.64
CA GLU A 152 0.56 -3.66 -12.97
C GLU A 152 0.65 -5.18 -13.03
N ASP A 153 1.03 -5.81 -11.93
CA ASP A 153 1.26 -7.25 -11.87
C ASP A 153 0.97 -7.81 -10.47
N GLY A 154 0.69 -9.10 -10.43
CA GLY A 154 0.41 -9.81 -9.19
C GLY A 154 0.61 -11.31 -9.30
N ALA A 155 0.75 -11.93 -8.15
CA ALA A 155 0.73 -13.37 -8.00
C ALA A 155 -0.58 -13.83 -7.34
N VAL A 156 -0.80 -15.14 -7.41
CA VAL A 156 -1.80 -15.84 -6.59
C VAL A 156 -1.02 -16.67 -5.58
N THR A 157 -1.33 -16.48 -4.31
CA THR A 157 -0.74 -17.22 -3.18
C THR A 157 -1.20 -18.67 -3.17
N GLN A 158 -0.57 -19.52 -2.34
CA GLN A 158 -1.01 -20.91 -2.18
C GLN A 158 -2.46 -21.03 -1.68
N ASP A 159 -2.98 -19.99 -1.01
CA ASP A 159 -4.34 -19.94 -0.48
C ASP A 159 -5.34 -19.29 -1.46
N GLY A 160 -4.95 -19.14 -2.74
CA GLY A 160 -5.80 -18.56 -3.78
C GLY A 160 -6.02 -17.05 -3.64
N LYS A 161 -5.24 -16.36 -2.79
CA LYS A 161 -5.35 -14.92 -2.57
C LYS A 161 -4.45 -14.12 -3.49
N ASN A 162 -4.93 -12.94 -3.89
CA ASN A 162 -4.30 -11.96 -4.74
C ASN A 162 -3.15 -11.23 -4.01
N LEU A 163 -1.95 -11.33 -4.56
CA LEU A 163 -0.74 -10.68 -4.06
C LEU A 163 -0.26 -9.67 -5.10
N THR A 164 -0.05 -8.42 -4.73
CA THR A 164 0.52 -7.41 -5.63
C THR A 164 2.04 -7.59 -5.70
N THR A 165 2.61 -7.59 -6.90
CA THR A 165 4.06 -7.77 -7.12
C THR A 165 4.68 -6.64 -7.92
N LYS A 166 3.91 -5.92 -8.75
CA LYS A 166 4.39 -4.70 -9.42
C LYS A 166 3.31 -3.62 -9.40
N TYR A 167 3.75 -2.41 -9.08
CA TYR A 167 2.88 -1.25 -9.11
C TYR A 167 3.71 0.02 -9.26
N THR A 168 3.08 1.05 -9.81
CA THR A 168 3.69 2.38 -9.97
C THR A 168 2.84 3.41 -9.26
N VAL A 169 3.50 4.28 -8.49
CA VAL A 169 2.87 5.39 -7.77
C VAL A 169 3.24 6.70 -8.46
N TYR A 170 2.23 7.46 -8.85
CA TYR A 170 2.36 8.80 -9.39
C TYR A 170 1.96 9.79 -8.31
N TYR A 171 2.90 10.60 -7.84
CA TYR A 171 2.65 11.67 -6.88
C TYR A 171 2.51 12.98 -7.62
N TYR A 172 1.46 13.74 -7.32
CA TYR A 172 1.19 15.00 -8.00
C TYR A 172 0.50 16.00 -7.08
N SER A 173 0.61 17.27 -7.47
CA SER A 173 -0.04 18.38 -6.79
C SER A 173 -1.56 18.31 -7.03
N PRO A 174 -2.39 18.29 -5.97
CA PRO A 174 -3.84 18.29 -6.13
C PRO A 174 -4.41 19.64 -6.59
N THR A 175 -3.61 20.72 -6.59
CA THR A 175 -4.07 22.06 -6.96
C THR A 175 -3.91 22.35 -8.46
N ASP A 176 -2.80 21.93 -9.06
CA ASP A 176 -2.48 22.20 -10.47
C ASP A 176 -2.18 20.94 -11.29
N GLY A 177 -2.26 19.75 -10.68
CA GLY A 177 -2.06 18.47 -11.35
C GLY A 177 -0.62 18.16 -11.76
N LYS A 178 0.35 19.01 -11.39
CA LYS A 178 1.76 18.79 -11.77
C LYS A 178 2.31 17.55 -11.09
N LEU A 179 2.96 16.71 -11.89
CA LEU A 179 3.65 15.52 -11.42
C LEU A 179 4.88 15.93 -10.60
N ASN A 180 4.96 15.41 -9.38
CA ASN A 180 6.05 15.67 -8.45
C ASN A 180 7.09 14.54 -8.51
N ASN A 181 6.62 13.28 -8.50
CA ASN A 181 7.50 12.12 -8.52
C ASN A 181 6.75 10.89 -9.06
N VAL A 182 7.51 9.90 -9.53
CA VAL A 182 7.04 8.57 -9.87
C VAL A 182 7.92 7.54 -9.18
N GLU A 183 7.29 6.57 -8.52
CA GLU A 183 8.00 5.44 -7.90
C GLU A 183 7.45 4.14 -8.48
N SER A 184 8.32 3.33 -9.07
CA SER A 184 7.98 1.98 -9.54
C SER A 184 8.48 0.94 -8.54
N PHE A 185 7.59 0.05 -8.14
CA PHE A 185 7.84 -0.99 -7.15
C PHE A 185 7.81 -2.37 -7.82
N THR A 186 8.76 -3.21 -7.44
CA THR A 186 8.76 -4.64 -7.78
C THR A 186 9.06 -5.44 -6.53
N ASP A 187 8.10 -6.23 -6.09
CA ASP A 187 8.14 -7.03 -4.88
C ASP A 187 8.13 -8.53 -5.22
N THR A 188 8.89 -9.30 -4.47
CA THR A 188 8.78 -10.76 -4.41
C THR A 188 8.51 -11.20 -2.99
N HIS A 189 7.97 -12.40 -2.84
CA HIS A 189 7.55 -12.92 -1.55
C HIS A 189 8.02 -14.36 -1.35
N VAL A 190 8.21 -14.74 -0.10
CA VAL A 190 8.51 -16.10 0.32
C VAL A 190 7.48 -16.56 1.35
N ARG A 191 6.99 -17.78 1.20
CA ARG A 191 6.06 -18.40 2.15
C ARG A 191 6.84 -18.89 3.36
N VAL A 192 6.44 -18.46 4.56
CA VAL A 192 6.95 -18.95 5.85
C VAL A 192 5.77 -19.22 6.76
N GLY A 193 5.60 -20.48 7.18
CA GLY A 193 4.35 -20.93 7.80
C GLY A 193 3.16 -20.65 6.89
N SER A 194 2.14 -19.95 7.41
CA SER A 194 0.96 -19.49 6.67
C SER A 194 1.07 -18.06 6.12
N SER A 195 2.26 -17.44 6.17
CA SER A 195 2.46 -16.04 5.78
C SER A 195 3.32 -15.89 4.52
N ASP A 196 2.83 -15.14 3.54
CA ASP A 196 3.66 -14.65 2.43
C ASP A 196 4.39 -13.37 2.88
N LEU A 197 5.67 -13.52 3.23
CA LEU A 197 6.56 -12.47 3.73
C LEU A 197 7.35 -11.82 2.59
N PRO A 198 7.77 -10.55 2.72
CA PRO A 198 8.59 -9.90 1.70
C PRO A 198 9.94 -10.62 1.55
N ALA A 199 10.31 -10.97 0.32
CA ALA A 199 11.60 -11.57 -0.02
C ALA A 199 12.53 -10.54 -0.68
N THR A 200 12.01 -9.77 -1.64
CA THR A 200 12.68 -8.60 -2.18
C THR A 200 11.70 -7.48 -2.41
N ARG A 201 12.21 -6.24 -2.36
CA ARG A 201 11.54 -5.04 -2.87
C ARG A 201 12.55 -4.24 -3.66
N ARG A 202 12.20 -3.81 -4.86
CA ARG A 202 12.95 -2.81 -5.63
C ARG A 202 12.08 -1.59 -5.83
N ILE A 203 12.66 -0.42 -5.65
CA ILE A 203 12.06 0.88 -5.90
C ILE A 203 12.94 1.63 -6.89
N ILE A 204 12.33 2.11 -7.97
CA ILE A 204 12.96 3.02 -8.93
C ILE A 204 12.23 4.35 -8.83
N SER A 205 12.96 5.40 -8.51
CA SER A 205 12.43 6.75 -8.25
C SER A 205 13.30 7.81 -8.91
N PHE A 206 12.77 9.03 -9.05
CA PHE A 206 13.56 10.20 -9.42
C PHE A 206 13.82 11.05 -8.16
N GLU A 207 15.08 11.16 -7.76
CA GLU A 207 15.49 11.87 -6.55
C GLU A 207 16.62 12.85 -6.92
N ASN A 208 16.47 14.13 -6.54
CA ASN A 208 17.52 15.15 -6.70
C ASN A 208 18.12 15.24 -8.11
N GLY A 209 17.30 15.16 -9.16
CA GLY A 209 17.75 15.31 -10.54
C GLY A 209 18.29 14.04 -11.21
N THR A 210 18.23 12.89 -10.53
CA THR A 210 18.70 11.61 -11.07
C THR A 210 17.77 10.45 -10.76
N VAL A 211 17.86 9.38 -11.55
CA VAL A 211 17.17 8.12 -11.26
C VAL A 211 17.95 7.37 -10.17
N VAL A 212 17.24 6.97 -9.13
CA VAL A 212 17.78 6.19 -8.01
C VAL A 212 17.08 4.84 -7.96
N VAL A 213 17.87 3.78 -7.80
CA VAL A 213 17.40 2.43 -7.58
C VAL A 213 17.77 2.01 -6.17
N LYS A 214 16.75 1.71 -5.37
CA LYS A 214 16.92 1.14 -4.02
C LYS A 214 16.30 -0.25 -3.97
N SER A 215 16.89 -1.15 -3.21
CA SER A 215 16.27 -2.45 -2.97
C SER A 215 16.50 -2.97 -1.55
N LEU A 216 15.53 -3.75 -1.09
CA LEU A 216 15.57 -4.55 0.13
C LEU A 216 15.61 -6.02 -0.28
N THR A 217 16.52 -6.79 0.30
CA THR A 217 16.55 -8.25 0.17
C THR A 217 16.54 -8.88 1.56
N PHE A 218 15.61 -9.80 1.77
CA PHE A 218 15.41 -10.47 3.05
C PHE A 218 15.83 -11.94 2.95
N LYS A 219 16.54 -12.43 3.97
CA LYS A 219 16.93 -13.84 4.08
C LYS A 219 16.74 -14.33 5.51
N ASN A 220 16.68 -15.66 5.67
CA ASN A 220 16.61 -16.33 6.96
C ASN A 220 15.42 -15.87 7.81
N HIS A 221 14.25 -15.75 7.18
CA HIS A 221 13.02 -15.36 7.85
C HIS A 221 12.66 -16.32 8.99
N THR A 222 12.30 -15.78 10.15
CA THR A 222 11.80 -16.53 11.30
C THR A 222 10.53 -15.86 11.80
N LEU A 223 9.44 -16.62 11.97
CA LEU A 223 8.22 -16.11 12.60
C LEU A 223 8.45 -15.93 14.11
N ILE A 224 7.79 -14.93 14.69
CA ILE A 224 7.81 -14.62 16.14
C ILE A 224 6.68 -15.37 16.84
#